data_AF-A0A378SX14-F1
#
_entry.id   AF-A0A378SX14-F1
#
_cell.length_a   1.000
_cell.length_b   1.000
_cell.length_c   1.000
_cell.angle_alpha   90.00
_cell.angle_beta   90.00
_cell.angle_gamma   90.00
#
_symmetry.space_group_name_H-M   'P 1'
#
loop_
_entity.id
_entity.type
_entity.pdbx_description
1 polymer ?
#
loop_
_entity_poly.entity_id
_entity_poly.type
_entity_poly.pdbx_seq_one_letter_code
_entity_poly.pdbx_strand_id
1 'polypeptide(L)'
;MRCYTWTTRLTAGALTAAGLSLLIGCSTDAGKDQSGASTSPSPQATTTTEAPTPTAKPGEVATSPGGVTTAVGADAQSTEEEYFQACHAAKLWMQAKGGDLKAQIEPYLASVQAPDAAPGPGTYNVPWAQLEPGRQAAVIVAARAAADDLCS
;
A
#
# COMPACT_ATOMS: atom_id res chain seq x y z
N MET A 1 -29.52 -41.58 2.83
CA MET A 1 -28.96 -42.23 4.03
C MET A 1 -27.45 -42.33 3.88
N ARG A 2 -26.70 -41.55 4.67
CA ARG A 2 -25.43 -41.89 5.34
C ARG A 2 -24.81 -40.58 5.84
N CYS A 3 -25.09 -40.31 7.11
CA CYS A 3 -24.30 -39.42 7.95
C CYS A 3 -22.87 -39.96 8.03
N TYR A 4 -21.87 -39.09 8.04
CA TYR A 4 -20.59 -39.44 8.64
C TYR A 4 -20.24 -38.45 9.74
N THR A 5 -19.92 -39.07 10.86
CA THR A 5 -19.94 -38.58 12.22
C THR A 5 -18.66 -37.85 12.60
N TRP A 6 -18.85 -36.69 13.19
CA TRP A 6 -17.94 -36.02 14.11
C TRP A 6 -17.36 -37.01 15.14
N THR A 7 -16.03 -37.05 15.32
CA THR A 7 -15.44 -37.46 16.61
C THR A 7 -14.24 -36.61 16.99
N THR A 8 -14.37 -36.07 18.19
CA THR A 8 -13.51 -35.17 18.96
C THR A 8 -12.29 -35.89 19.53
N ARG A 9 -11.15 -35.21 19.65
CA ARG A 9 -10.09 -35.56 20.63
C ARG A 9 -9.69 -34.29 21.37
N LEU A 10 -10.19 -34.16 22.61
CA LEU A 10 -9.69 -33.26 23.64
C LEU A 10 -8.45 -33.91 24.28
N THR A 11 -7.37 -33.15 24.43
CA THR A 11 -6.30 -33.45 25.40
C THR A 11 -5.82 -32.15 26.02
N ALA A 12 -6.03 -32.03 27.33
CA ALA A 12 -5.49 -30.98 28.18
C ALA A 12 -4.01 -31.25 28.49
N GLY A 13 -3.21 -30.20 28.59
CA GLY A 13 -1.84 -30.25 29.09
C GLY A 13 -1.43 -28.87 29.59
N ALA A 14 -1.30 -28.72 30.92
CA ALA A 14 -0.74 -27.55 31.56
C ALA A 14 0.68 -27.88 32.03
N LEU A 15 1.68 -27.07 31.66
CA LEU A 15 3.00 -27.02 32.32
C LEU A 15 3.57 -25.59 32.24
N THR A 16 3.95 -25.09 33.42
CA THR A 16 4.63 -23.83 33.75
C THR A 16 6.14 -23.90 33.50
N ALA A 17 6.77 -22.79 33.08
CA ALA A 17 8.15 -22.45 33.46
C ALA A 17 8.49 -20.98 33.17
N ALA A 18 9.19 -20.36 34.11
CA ALA A 18 9.59 -18.96 34.15
C ALA A 18 10.92 -18.68 33.41
N GLY A 19 11.13 -17.40 33.07
CA GLY A 19 12.46 -16.80 32.98
C GLY A 19 12.81 -16.21 31.62
N LEU A 20 12.98 -14.88 31.56
CA LEU A 20 13.93 -14.25 30.64
C LEU A 20 14.59 -13.04 31.28
N SER A 21 15.90 -13.01 31.07
CA SER A 21 16.93 -12.22 31.73
C SER A 21 16.91 -10.75 31.35
N LEU A 22 17.23 -9.89 32.31
CA LEU A 22 17.78 -8.56 32.08
C LEU A 22 19.26 -8.70 31.69
N LEU A 23 19.73 -7.92 30.72
CA LEU A 23 20.86 -6.98 30.83
C LEU A 23 21.53 -6.65 29.47
N ILE A 24 21.90 -5.36 29.36
CA ILE A 24 22.94 -4.71 28.53
C ILE A 24 22.49 -3.95 27.27
N GLY A 25 22.81 -2.65 27.29
CA GLY A 25 22.83 -1.74 26.15
C GLY A 25 23.25 -0.33 26.60
N CYS A 26 24.46 -0.21 27.14
CA CYS A 26 25.06 1.05 27.61
C CYS A 26 25.30 2.00 26.42
N SER A 27 24.77 3.23 26.49
CA SER A 27 25.05 4.29 25.54
C SER A 27 25.90 5.34 26.26
N THR A 28 27.12 5.61 25.80
CA THR A 28 27.82 6.92 25.90
C THR A 28 29.07 6.92 25.00
N ASP A 29 29.00 7.77 23.99
CA ASP A 29 29.99 8.68 23.40
C ASP A 29 31.50 8.55 23.72
N ALA A 30 32.32 8.61 22.65
CA ALA A 30 33.45 9.54 22.44
C ALA A 30 34.59 8.89 21.64
N GLY A 31 34.91 9.45 20.45
CA GLY A 31 36.05 8.99 19.63
C GLY A 31 36.36 9.91 18.45
N LYS A 32 37.18 10.93 18.74
CA LYS A 32 37.72 12.02 17.91
C LYS A 32 38.16 11.74 16.45
N ASP A 33 37.88 12.76 15.63
CA ASP A 33 38.74 13.45 14.65
C ASP A 33 39.60 12.66 13.66
N GLN A 34 39.30 12.78 12.36
CA GLN A 34 40.32 12.99 11.32
C GLN A 34 39.86 13.95 10.22
N SER A 35 40.65 15.02 10.06
CA SER A 35 40.67 15.94 8.93
C SER A 35 40.90 15.22 7.60
N GLY A 36 40.24 15.66 6.54
CA GLY A 36 40.60 15.26 5.19
C GLY A 36 39.73 15.86 4.10
N ALA A 37 40.27 16.87 3.41
CA ALA A 37 39.92 17.33 2.07
C ALA A 37 38.55 18.00 1.85
N SER A 38 38.60 19.33 1.70
CA SER A 38 37.62 20.10 0.93
C SER A 38 37.54 19.56 -0.51
N THR A 39 36.43 18.92 -0.84
CA THR A 39 35.91 18.87 -2.21
C THR A 39 34.48 19.37 -2.15
N SER A 40 34.27 20.57 -2.69
CA SER A 40 32.94 21.16 -2.87
C SER A 40 32.11 20.26 -3.80
N PRO A 41 30.99 19.66 -3.35
CA PRO A 41 30.01 19.14 -4.28
C PRO A 41 29.19 20.34 -4.78
N SER A 42 29.30 20.57 -6.08
CA SER A 42 28.39 21.40 -6.87
C SER A 42 26.93 21.04 -6.51
N PRO A 43 26.02 22.00 -6.26
CA PRO A 43 24.62 21.68 -6.13
C PRO A 43 24.11 21.23 -7.51
N GLN A 44 24.15 19.93 -7.79
CA GLN A 44 23.22 19.36 -8.75
C GLN A 44 21.84 19.53 -8.15
N ALA A 45 21.16 20.59 -8.58
CA ALA A 45 19.74 20.69 -8.47
C ALA A 45 19.14 19.53 -9.27
N THR A 46 18.93 18.38 -8.62
CA THR A 46 17.92 17.44 -9.04
C THR A 46 16.59 18.17 -8.84
N THR A 47 16.16 18.87 -9.89
CA THR A 47 14.74 19.14 -10.08
C THR A 47 14.06 17.78 -10.16
N THR A 48 13.63 17.27 -9.00
CA THR A 48 12.54 16.30 -8.94
C THR A 48 11.36 17.03 -9.55
N THR A 49 11.18 16.89 -10.86
CA THR A 49 9.91 17.23 -11.49
C THR A 49 8.92 16.26 -10.90
N GLU A 50 8.19 16.71 -9.89
CA GLU A 50 6.98 16.04 -9.42
C GLU A 50 6.07 15.93 -10.65
N ALA A 51 5.93 14.72 -11.18
CA ALA A 51 5.08 14.49 -12.33
C ALA A 51 3.66 14.91 -11.94
N PRO A 52 2.95 15.69 -12.78
CA PRO A 52 1.61 16.12 -12.44
C PRO A 52 0.72 14.90 -12.21
N THR A 53 -0.04 14.93 -11.12
CA THR A 53 -1.05 13.92 -10.78
C THR A 53 -1.97 13.71 -11.99
N PRO A 54 -2.01 12.50 -12.59
CA PRO A 54 -2.83 12.25 -13.77
C PRO A 54 -4.29 12.58 -13.44
N THR A 55 -4.89 13.46 -14.24
CA THR A 55 -6.30 13.84 -14.12
C THR A 55 -6.94 13.61 -15.49
N ALA A 56 -8.04 12.87 -15.53
CA ALA A 56 -8.83 12.68 -16.74
C ALA A 56 -9.94 13.76 -16.79
N LYS A 57 -10.32 14.20 -17.99
CA LYS A 57 -11.49 15.08 -18.13
C LYS A 57 -12.78 14.31 -17.79
N PRO A 58 -13.88 15.00 -17.43
CA PRO A 58 -15.16 14.34 -17.20
C PRO A 58 -15.55 13.38 -18.33
N GLY A 59 -15.84 12.13 -18.00
CA GLY A 59 -16.18 11.06 -18.94
C GLY A 59 -15.00 10.41 -19.68
N GLU A 60 -13.77 10.89 -19.49
CA GLU A 60 -12.56 10.28 -20.07
C GLU A 60 -11.88 9.31 -19.09
N VAL A 61 -11.09 8.39 -19.62
CA VAL A 61 -10.22 7.49 -18.85
C VAL A 61 -8.80 7.72 -19.32
N ALA A 62 -7.89 7.95 -18.36
CA ALA A 62 -6.46 8.06 -18.65
C ALA A 62 -5.77 6.74 -18.27
N THR A 63 -4.92 6.28 -19.18
CA THR A 63 -4.19 5.02 -19.05
C THR A 63 -2.69 5.28 -19.15
N SER A 64 -1.90 4.60 -18.34
CA SER A 64 -0.44 4.62 -18.45
C SER A 64 0.03 3.90 -19.73
N PRO A 65 1.30 4.07 -20.17
CA PRO A 65 1.87 3.27 -21.24
C PRO A 65 1.79 1.75 -21.00
N GLY A 66 1.72 1.32 -19.74
CA GLY A 66 1.54 -0.08 -19.34
C GLY A 66 0.09 -0.60 -19.44
N GLY A 67 -0.85 0.21 -19.91
CA GLY A 67 -2.26 -0.18 -20.02
C GLY A 67 -3.05 -0.07 -18.71
N VAL A 68 -2.47 0.50 -17.65
CA VAL A 68 -3.10 0.64 -16.34
C VAL A 68 -3.95 1.90 -16.32
N THR A 69 -5.21 1.79 -15.92
CA THR A 69 -6.07 2.96 -15.70
C THR A 69 -5.55 3.74 -14.50
N THR A 70 -5.07 4.96 -14.72
CA THR A 70 -4.46 5.80 -13.67
C THR A 70 -5.29 7.04 -13.35
N ALA A 71 -6.30 7.37 -14.14
CA ALA A 71 -7.34 8.33 -13.78
C ALA A 71 -8.66 7.99 -14.49
N VAL A 72 -9.78 8.25 -13.81
CA VAL A 72 -11.12 8.17 -14.38
C VAL A 72 -11.80 9.52 -14.16
N GLY A 73 -12.39 10.05 -15.22
CA GLY A 73 -13.07 11.34 -15.26
C GLY A 73 -14.43 11.31 -14.60
N ALA A 74 -14.49 10.89 -13.35
CA ALA A 74 -15.69 10.84 -12.53
C ALA A 74 -15.34 11.28 -11.11
N ASP A 75 -16.32 11.81 -10.38
CA ASP A 75 -16.13 12.11 -8.97
C ASP A 75 -15.85 10.82 -8.20
N ALA A 76 -14.85 10.81 -7.33
CA ALA A 76 -14.56 9.68 -6.48
C ALA A 76 -15.75 9.40 -5.56
N GLN A 77 -16.33 8.19 -5.65
CA GLN A 77 -17.48 7.75 -4.86
C GLN A 77 -17.09 6.57 -3.97
N SER A 78 -17.07 6.81 -2.66
CA SER A 78 -16.96 5.79 -1.62
C SER A 78 -17.56 6.35 -0.34
N THR A 79 -18.01 5.48 0.57
CA THR A 79 -18.20 5.92 1.96
C THR A 79 -16.86 6.27 2.59
N GLU A 80 -16.89 6.92 3.74
CA GLU A 80 -15.69 7.21 4.52
C GLU A 80 -14.96 5.91 4.91
N GLU A 81 -15.69 4.92 5.44
CA GLU A 81 -15.12 3.63 5.84
C GLU A 81 -14.56 2.85 4.64
N GLU A 82 -15.25 2.87 3.51
CA GLU A 82 -14.78 2.25 2.27
C GLU A 82 -13.48 2.90 1.78
N TYR A 83 -13.38 4.23 1.83
CA TYR A 83 -12.15 4.96 1.50
C TYR A 83 -11.00 4.52 2.40
N PHE A 84 -11.23 4.49 3.71
CA PHE A 84 -10.24 4.05 4.70
C PHE A 84 -9.71 2.65 4.41
N GLN A 85 -10.62 1.70 4.19
CA GLN A 85 -10.26 0.31 3.92
C GLN A 85 -9.49 0.18 2.60
N ALA A 86 -9.93 0.87 1.55
CA ALA A 86 -9.25 0.84 0.26
C ALA A 86 -7.84 1.45 0.34
N CYS A 87 -7.70 2.60 0.99
CA CYS A 87 -6.40 3.25 1.19
C CYS A 87 -5.48 2.37 2.03
N HIS A 88 -5.96 1.85 3.15
CA HIS A 88 -5.15 1.01 4.02
C HIS A 88 -4.70 -0.28 3.32
N ALA A 89 -5.60 -0.94 2.58
CA ALA A 89 -5.27 -2.11 1.79
C ALA A 89 -4.20 -1.81 0.71
N ALA A 90 -4.33 -0.67 0.02
CA ALA A 90 -3.33 -0.21 -0.94
C ALA A 90 -1.97 0.02 -0.26
N LYS A 91 -1.95 0.72 0.87
CA LYS A 91 -0.73 1.02 1.64
C LYS A 91 -0.01 -0.26 2.07
N LEU A 92 -0.74 -1.22 2.64
CA LEU A 92 -0.17 -2.51 3.03
C LEU A 92 0.41 -3.27 1.84
N TRP A 93 -0.28 -3.26 0.70
CA TRP A 93 0.23 -3.88 -0.52
C TRP A 93 1.52 -3.21 -0.99
N MET A 94 1.56 -1.87 -1.02
CA MET A 94 2.73 -1.09 -1.46
C MET A 94 3.93 -1.32 -0.52
N GLN A 95 3.69 -1.32 0.79
CA GLN A 95 4.71 -1.63 1.79
C GLN A 95 5.26 -3.05 1.65
N ALA A 96 4.39 -4.02 1.35
CA ALA A 96 4.80 -5.41 1.13
C ALA A 96 5.64 -5.57 -0.15
N LYS A 97 5.45 -4.73 -1.18
CA LYS A 97 6.34 -4.67 -2.36
C LYS A 97 7.67 -4.01 -2.04
N GLY A 98 7.70 -3.08 -1.09
CA GLY A 98 8.89 -2.35 -0.70
C GLY A 98 9.31 -1.28 -1.71
N GLY A 99 10.42 -0.60 -1.42
CA GLY A 99 10.88 0.54 -2.22
C GLY A 99 10.07 1.82 -1.94
N ASP A 100 10.13 2.76 -2.88
CA ASP A 100 9.40 4.02 -2.81
C ASP A 100 7.90 3.81 -3.02
N LEU A 101 7.05 4.33 -2.12
CA LEU A 101 5.60 4.09 -2.18
C LEU A 101 4.96 4.75 -3.41
N LYS A 102 5.46 5.90 -3.85
CA LYS A 102 4.95 6.58 -5.05
C LYS A 102 5.19 5.76 -6.31
N ALA A 103 6.35 5.12 -6.40
CA ALA A 103 6.65 4.16 -7.45
C ALA A 103 5.74 2.92 -7.44
N GLN A 104 5.05 2.62 -6.32
CA GLN A 104 4.14 1.48 -6.20
C GLN A 104 2.69 1.78 -6.60
N ILE A 105 2.32 3.04 -6.92
CA ILE A 105 0.96 3.39 -7.33
C ILE A 105 0.53 2.59 -8.57
N GLU A 106 1.31 2.67 -9.65
CA GLU A 106 0.95 2.00 -10.90
C GLU A 106 1.00 0.46 -10.78
N PRO A 107 2.03 -0.16 -10.15
CA PRO A 107 2.02 -1.59 -9.85
C PRO A 107 0.80 -2.05 -9.03
N TYR A 108 0.39 -1.28 -8.03
CA TYR A 108 -0.80 -1.58 -7.24
C TYR A 108 -2.05 -1.54 -8.11
N LEU A 109 -2.23 -0.46 -8.86
CA LEU A 109 -3.37 -0.29 -9.77
C LEU A 109 -3.42 -1.40 -10.82
N ALA A 110 -2.27 -1.79 -11.38
CA ALA A 110 -2.18 -2.93 -12.29
C ALA A 110 -2.67 -4.23 -11.64
N SER A 111 -2.28 -4.46 -10.38
CA SER A 111 -2.64 -5.69 -9.66
C SER A 111 -4.14 -5.83 -9.39
N VAL A 112 -4.84 -4.73 -9.09
CA VAL A 112 -6.28 -4.75 -8.84
C VAL A 112 -7.10 -4.71 -10.14
N GLN A 113 -6.49 -4.26 -11.24
CA GLN A 113 -7.09 -4.19 -12.58
C GLN A 113 -6.90 -5.46 -13.41
N ALA A 114 -6.06 -6.40 -12.94
CA ALA A 114 -5.82 -7.64 -13.65
C ALA A 114 -7.14 -8.43 -13.86
N PRO A 115 -7.34 -9.10 -15.01
CA PRO A 115 -8.58 -9.81 -15.32
C PRO A 115 -8.95 -10.90 -14.30
N ASP A 116 -7.95 -11.47 -13.62
CA ASP A 116 -8.04 -12.52 -12.60
C ASP A 116 -7.83 -11.99 -11.18
N ALA A 117 -7.77 -10.67 -10.98
CA ALA A 117 -7.62 -10.07 -9.66
C ALA A 117 -8.78 -10.48 -8.75
N ALA A 118 -8.44 -11.11 -7.63
CA ALA A 118 -9.42 -11.43 -6.60
C ALA A 118 -9.95 -10.12 -5.97
N PRO A 119 -11.27 -9.95 -5.84
CA PRO A 119 -11.84 -8.80 -5.16
C PRO A 119 -11.37 -8.73 -3.70
N GLY A 120 -11.12 -7.51 -3.22
CA GLY A 120 -10.70 -7.30 -1.85
C GLY A 120 -11.00 -5.88 -1.37
N PRO A 121 -10.57 -5.52 -0.15
CA PRO A 121 -10.87 -4.21 0.46
C PRO A 121 -10.37 -3.03 -0.39
N GLY A 122 -9.28 -3.21 -1.15
CA GLY A 122 -8.76 -2.24 -2.12
C GLY A 122 -9.73 -1.85 -3.24
N THR A 123 -10.73 -2.69 -3.52
CA THR A 123 -11.75 -2.49 -4.56
C THR A 123 -13.17 -2.71 -4.02
N TYR A 124 -13.40 -2.43 -2.73
CA TYR A 124 -14.70 -2.58 -2.07
C TYR A 124 -15.29 -3.99 -2.15
N ASN A 125 -14.42 -5.00 -2.23
CA ASN A 125 -14.77 -6.41 -2.44
C ASN A 125 -15.52 -6.69 -3.75
N VAL A 126 -15.35 -5.83 -4.75
CA VAL A 126 -15.90 -5.99 -6.11
C VAL A 126 -14.74 -6.07 -7.12
N PRO A 127 -14.81 -6.92 -8.16
CA PRO A 127 -13.81 -6.90 -9.22
C PRO A 127 -13.72 -5.53 -9.88
N TRP A 128 -12.52 -5.05 -10.22
CA TRP A 128 -12.32 -3.74 -10.84
C TRP A 128 -13.23 -3.50 -12.06
N ALA A 129 -13.36 -4.52 -12.93
CA ALA A 129 -14.16 -4.46 -14.14
C ALA A 129 -15.68 -4.30 -13.89
N GLN A 130 -16.13 -4.51 -12.66
CA GLN A 130 -17.53 -4.35 -12.26
C GLN A 130 -17.79 -3.08 -11.44
N LEU A 131 -16.74 -2.29 -11.16
CA LEU A 131 -16.89 -1.01 -10.48
C LEU A 131 -17.44 0.05 -11.44
N GLU A 132 -18.42 0.80 -10.95
CA GLU A 132 -18.86 2.04 -11.60
C GLU A 132 -17.70 3.05 -11.71
N PRO A 133 -17.69 3.95 -12.70
CA PRO A 133 -16.59 4.90 -12.92
C PRO A 133 -16.21 5.72 -11.68
N GLY A 134 -17.20 6.17 -10.89
CA GLY A 134 -16.93 6.90 -9.65
C GLY A 134 -16.24 6.07 -8.57
N ARG A 135 -16.54 4.76 -8.50
CA ARG A 135 -15.83 3.83 -7.60
C ARG A 135 -14.42 3.53 -8.10
N GLN A 136 -14.21 3.41 -9.42
CA GLN A 136 -12.86 3.29 -9.99
C GLN A 136 -12.00 4.52 -9.68
N ALA A 137 -12.58 5.72 -9.83
CA ALA A 137 -11.92 6.97 -9.43
C ALA A 137 -11.55 6.97 -7.94
N ALA A 138 -12.44 6.50 -7.06
CA ALA A 138 -12.17 6.42 -5.63
C ALA A 138 -11.04 5.43 -5.26
N VAL A 139 -10.93 4.28 -5.93
CA VAL A 139 -9.79 3.35 -5.77
C VAL A 139 -8.47 4.01 -6.16
N ILE A 140 -8.45 4.77 -7.27
CA ILE A 140 -7.26 5.49 -7.73
C ILE A 140 -6.86 6.58 -6.72
N VAL A 141 -7.84 7.33 -6.20
CA VAL A 141 -7.60 8.34 -5.16
C VAL A 141 -7.04 7.68 -3.89
N ALA A 142 -7.65 6.59 -3.44
CA ALA A 142 -7.18 5.84 -2.27
C ALA A 142 -5.75 5.29 -2.46
N ALA A 143 -5.41 4.80 -3.66
CA ALA A 143 -4.05 4.35 -3.98
C ALA A 143 -3.02 5.49 -3.90
N ARG A 144 -3.37 6.69 -4.36
CA ARG A 144 -2.49 7.86 -4.27
C ARG A 144 -2.32 8.29 -2.81
N ALA A 145 -3.43 8.41 -2.07
CA ALA A 145 -3.41 8.73 -0.65
C ALA A 145 -2.57 7.72 0.16
N ALA A 146 -2.65 6.43 -0.19
CA ALA A 146 -1.84 5.39 0.42
C ALA A 146 -0.34 5.61 0.22
N ALA A 147 0.06 6.01 -0.99
CA ALA A 147 1.45 6.33 -1.31
C ALA A 147 1.94 7.65 -0.69
N ASP A 148 1.01 8.57 -0.40
CA ASP A 148 1.25 9.83 0.31
C ASP A 148 1.25 9.70 1.84
N ASP A 149 0.97 8.52 2.38
CA ASP A 149 0.78 8.30 3.81
C ASP A 149 -0.44 9.04 4.41
N LEU A 150 -1.51 9.19 3.64
CA LEU A 150 -2.73 9.95 3.97
C LEU A 150 -3.98 9.07 4.15
N CYS A 151 -3.82 7.83 4.64
CA CYS A 151 -4.94 6.94 4.96
C CYS A 151 -5.58 7.28 6.31
N SER A 152 -6.08 8.51 6.44
CA SER A 152 -6.60 9.13 7.66
C SER A 152 -7.93 9.84 7.45
#